data_AF-A0A1S8C596-F1
#
_entry.id   AF-A0A1S8C596-F1
#
_cell.length_a   1.000
_cell.length_b   1.000
_cell.length_c   1.000
_cell.angle_alpha   90.00
_cell.angle_beta   90.00
_cell.angle_gamma   90.00
#
_symmetry.space_group_name_H-M   'P 1'
#
loop_
_entity.id
_entity.type
_entity.pdbx_description
1 polymer ?
#
loop_
_entity_poly.entity_id
_entity_poly.type
_entity_poly.pdbx_seq_one_letter_code
_entity_poly.pdbx_strand_id
1 'polypeptide(L)'
;MQDDRGRVVLLVAAMIVLETVRLTVSDVYAALGRIPWSVAATHHSRSILALLALGAVVLAQGGETTLLTLLTVYAAVSLVLLAVVVVRLPLRSRGTGRRWWAPMLTAVAAGAWLFTVELGAFLVGRGDVWLAGWAFGAQDALQYSTASVLAMQVTVLEGLANIAIAPVAARMWAAGDRARVFRLLSASATLSTAVTVLAVAAAWLLGPQALAPLRRRARRRRPLPRGCWPPAGWAWRSAAPARCCSWSPATGGPRPLGR
;
A
#
# COMPACT_ATOMS: atom_id res chain seq x y z
N MET A 1 -9.78 -0.89 -25.21
CA MET A 1 -8.77 -0.36 -24.26
C MET A 1 -9.21 0.89 -23.48
N GLN A 2 -10.21 1.67 -23.94
CA GLN A 2 -10.66 2.88 -23.23
C GLN A 2 -11.60 2.57 -22.04
N ASP A 3 -12.33 1.45 -22.11
CA ASP A 3 -13.32 0.99 -21.10
C ASP A 3 -12.68 0.57 -19.76
N ASP A 4 -11.50 -0.08 -19.79
CA ASP A 4 -10.83 -0.54 -18.57
C ASP A 4 -10.25 0.60 -17.72
N ARG A 5 -9.84 1.71 -18.35
CA ARG A 5 -9.29 2.87 -17.62
C ARG A 5 -10.37 3.54 -16.77
N GLY A 6 -11.57 3.71 -17.31
CA GLY A 6 -12.71 4.27 -16.58
C GLY A 6 -13.09 3.42 -15.38
N ARG A 7 -13.12 2.08 -15.56
CA ARG A 7 -13.40 1.12 -14.48
C ARG A 7 -12.35 1.15 -13.39
N VAL A 8 -11.06 1.22 -13.75
CA VAL A 8 -9.96 1.35 -12.78
C VAL A 8 -10.08 2.64 -11.99
N VAL A 9 -10.32 3.79 -12.64
CA VAL A 9 -10.48 5.07 -11.94
C VAL A 9 -11.67 5.04 -10.98
N LEU A 10 -12.81 4.49 -11.43
CA LEU A 10 -14.00 4.35 -10.61
C LEU A 10 -13.75 3.44 -9.39
N LEU A 11 -13.10 2.29 -9.61
CA LEU A 11 -12.74 1.36 -8.53
C LEU A 11 -11.77 2.00 -7.53
N VAL A 12 -10.78 2.77 -8.00
CA VAL A 12 -9.85 3.49 -7.15
C VAL A 12 -10.58 4.56 -6.34
N ALA A 13 -11.47 5.35 -6.96
CA ALA A 13 -12.25 6.36 -6.27
C ALA A 13 -13.18 5.73 -5.21
N ALA A 14 -13.88 4.65 -5.56
CA ALA A 14 -14.72 3.89 -4.65
C ALA A 14 -13.91 3.32 -3.47
N MET A 15 -12.73 2.77 -3.74
CA MET A 15 -11.80 2.31 -2.71
C MET A 15 -11.39 3.44 -1.77
N ILE A 16 -11.05 4.63 -2.28
CA ILE A 16 -10.68 5.76 -1.43
C ILE A 16 -11.82 6.11 -0.46
N VAL A 17 -13.05 6.22 -0.96
CA VAL A 17 -14.21 6.49 -0.12
C VAL A 17 -14.40 5.39 0.93
N LEU A 18 -14.35 4.14 0.50
CA LEU A 18 -14.54 2.97 1.35
C LEU A 18 -13.48 2.87 2.46
N GLU A 19 -12.20 3.08 2.13
CA GLU A 19 -11.11 3.12 3.09
C GLU A 19 -11.29 4.27 4.08
N THR A 20 -11.67 5.46 3.60
CA THR A 20 -11.89 6.65 4.43
C THR A 20 -12.98 6.39 5.47
N VAL A 21 -14.11 5.84 5.04
CA VAL A 21 -15.21 5.49 5.95
C VAL A 21 -14.75 4.44 6.96
N ARG A 22 -14.03 3.40 6.51
CA ARG A 22 -13.59 2.32 7.41
C ARG A 22 -12.59 2.81 8.47
N LEU A 23 -11.63 3.66 8.09
CA LEU A 23 -10.70 4.27 9.04
C LEU A 23 -11.43 5.19 10.02
N THR A 24 -12.39 5.99 9.55
CA THR A 24 -13.23 6.81 10.43
C THR A 24 -13.97 5.95 11.46
N VAL A 25 -14.51 4.81 11.03
CA VAL A 25 -15.15 3.84 11.93
C VAL A 25 -14.14 3.23 12.92
N SER A 26 -12.91 2.94 12.48
CA SER A 26 -11.82 2.48 13.34
C SER A 26 -11.55 3.48 14.48
N ASP A 27 -11.47 4.77 14.16
CA ASP A 27 -11.21 5.85 15.11
C ASP A 27 -12.35 6.00 16.12
N VAL A 28 -13.60 5.87 15.68
CA VAL A 28 -14.77 5.86 16.57
C VAL A 28 -14.68 4.71 17.57
N TYR A 29 -14.30 3.50 17.14
CA TYR A 29 -14.11 2.39 18.07
C TYR A 29 -12.95 2.62 19.02
N ALA A 30 -11.84 3.20 18.55
CA ALA A 30 -10.68 3.52 19.38
C ALA A 30 -11.04 4.55 20.47
N ALA A 31 -11.79 5.60 20.08
CA ALA A 31 -12.27 6.63 20.98
C ALA A 31 -13.18 6.06 22.08
N LEU A 32 -14.01 5.07 21.74
CA LEU A 32 -14.92 4.38 22.67
C LEU A 32 -14.24 3.26 23.47
N GLY A 33 -12.92 3.05 23.33
CA GLY A 33 -12.17 2.01 24.03
C GLY A 33 -12.42 0.58 23.53
N ARG A 34 -13.08 0.42 22.38
CA ARG A 34 -13.35 -0.89 21.75
C ARG A 34 -12.20 -1.28 20.82
N ILE A 35 -11.02 -1.48 21.41
CA ILE A 35 -9.76 -1.72 20.68
C ILE A 35 -9.85 -2.89 19.66
N PRO A 36 -10.47 -4.05 19.96
CA PRO A 36 -10.54 -5.15 18.99
C PRO A 36 -11.30 -4.77 17.70
N TRP A 37 -12.37 -3.97 17.82
CA TRP A 37 -13.16 -3.52 16.68
C TRP A 37 -12.49 -2.38 15.91
N SER A 38 -11.73 -1.53 16.61
CA SER A 38 -10.86 -0.55 15.97
C SER A 38 -9.83 -1.25 15.11
N VAL A 39 -9.10 -2.22 15.68
CA VAL A 39 -8.09 -3.04 14.96
C VAL A 39 -8.73 -3.75 13.76
N ALA A 40 -9.89 -4.38 13.92
CA ALA A 40 -10.60 -5.06 12.84
C ALA A 40 -10.94 -4.14 11.65
N ALA A 41 -11.18 -2.85 11.88
CA ALA A 41 -11.44 -1.88 10.82
C ALA A 41 -10.16 -1.28 10.19
N THR A 42 -8.98 -1.59 10.70
CA THR A 42 -7.74 -1.05 10.16
C THR A 42 -7.42 -1.61 8.77
N HIS A 43 -6.54 -0.92 8.06
CA HIS A 43 -6.02 -1.40 6.78
C HIS A 43 -5.23 -2.71 6.90
N HIS A 44 -4.72 -3.07 8.07
CA HIS A 44 -3.97 -4.31 8.28
C HIS A 44 -4.86 -5.55 8.20
N SER A 45 -6.00 -5.52 8.91
CA SER A 45 -7.00 -6.59 8.83
C SER A 45 -7.49 -6.76 7.39
N ARG A 46 -7.73 -5.65 6.68
CA ARG A 46 -8.04 -5.69 5.25
C ARG A 46 -6.91 -6.34 4.45
N SER A 47 -5.67 -5.88 4.58
CA SER A 47 -4.55 -6.38 3.76
C SER A 47 -4.33 -7.88 3.95
N ILE A 48 -4.42 -8.40 5.18
CA ILE A 48 -4.32 -9.84 5.46
C ILE A 48 -5.45 -10.60 4.75
N LEU A 49 -6.70 -10.17 4.94
CA LEU A 49 -7.85 -10.82 4.30
C LEU A 49 -7.82 -10.71 2.77
N ALA A 50 -7.37 -9.57 2.24
CA ALA A 50 -7.23 -9.33 0.81
C ALA A 50 -6.14 -10.19 0.20
N LEU A 51 -5.02 -10.43 0.89
CA LEU A 51 -3.98 -11.36 0.44
C LEU A 51 -4.49 -12.79 0.38
N LEU A 52 -5.22 -13.24 1.41
CA LEU A 52 -5.83 -14.58 1.43
C LEU A 52 -6.87 -14.74 0.31
N ALA A 53 -7.77 -13.75 0.17
CA ALA A 53 -8.78 -13.75 -0.88
C ALA A 53 -8.16 -13.69 -2.28
N LEU A 54 -7.13 -12.86 -2.47
CA LEU A 54 -6.43 -12.78 -3.76
C LEU A 54 -5.75 -14.11 -4.07
N GLY A 55 -5.08 -14.74 -3.10
CA GLY A 55 -4.49 -16.07 -3.26
C GLY A 55 -5.51 -17.11 -3.70
N ALA A 56 -6.69 -17.14 -3.08
CA ALA A 56 -7.78 -18.02 -3.49
C ALA A 56 -8.26 -17.76 -4.92
N VAL A 57 -8.40 -16.49 -5.31
CA VAL A 57 -8.81 -16.10 -6.67
C VAL A 57 -7.73 -16.45 -7.70
N VAL A 58 -6.45 -16.21 -7.41
CA VAL A 58 -5.34 -16.59 -8.30
C VAL A 58 -5.32 -18.09 -8.54
N LEU A 59 -5.51 -18.90 -7.48
CA LEU A 59 -5.55 -20.35 -7.59
C LEU A 59 -6.76 -20.81 -8.41
N ALA A 60 -7.93 -20.21 -8.21
CA ALA A 60 -9.13 -20.51 -8.98
C ALA A 60 -9.03 -20.11 -10.46
N GLN A 61 -8.24 -19.06 -10.78
CA GLN A 61 -8.03 -18.55 -12.14
C GLN A 61 -6.79 -19.15 -12.83
N GLY A 62 -6.17 -20.21 -12.28
CA GLY A 62 -5.05 -20.89 -12.94
C GLY A 62 -3.73 -20.10 -12.93
N GLY A 63 -3.58 -19.12 -12.05
CA GLY A 63 -2.33 -18.37 -11.86
C GLY A 63 -2.25 -17.03 -12.60
N GLU A 64 -3.25 -16.67 -13.41
CA GLU A 64 -3.31 -15.36 -14.06
C GLU A 64 -3.93 -14.30 -13.15
N THR A 65 -3.35 -13.11 -13.12
CA THR A 65 -3.88 -11.97 -12.37
C THR A 65 -3.81 -10.69 -13.17
N THR A 66 -4.95 -10.00 -13.26
CA THR A 66 -5.01 -8.65 -13.83
C THR A 66 -5.10 -7.60 -12.72
N LEU A 67 -4.75 -6.34 -13.05
CA LEU A 67 -4.94 -5.20 -12.15
C LEU A 67 -6.40 -5.07 -11.71
N LEU A 68 -7.34 -5.34 -12.62
CA LEU A 68 -8.77 -5.25 -12.35
C LEU A 68 -9.21 -6.34 -11.36
N THR A 69 -8.70 -7.58 -11.50
CA THR A 69 -8.90 -8.66 -10.52
C THR A 69 -8.42 -8.24 -9.13
N LEU A 70 -7.20 -7.70 -9.04
CA LEU A 70 -6.63 -7.24 -7.78
C LEU A 70 -7.48 -6.14 -7.13
N LEU A 71 -7.85 -5.10 -7.88
CA LEU A 71 -8.67 -3.99 -7.38
C LEU A 71 -10.06 -4.46 -6.94
N THR A 72 -10.66 -5.40 -7.67
CA THR A 72 -11.99 -5.94 -7.37
C THR A 72 -11.97 -6.76 -6.09
N VAL A 73 -10.98 -7.64 -5.92
CA VAL A 73 -10.81 -8.42 -4.69
C VAL A 73 -10.58 -7.51 -3.49
N TYR A 74 -9.73 -6.48 -3.65
CA TYR A 74 -9.50 -5.48 -2.61
C TYR A 74 -10.79 -4.75 -2.24
N ALA A 75 -11.55 -4.27 -3.23
CA ALA A 75 -12.82 -3.58 -2.99
C ALA A 75 -13.85 -4.47 -2.29
N ALA A 76 -13.98 -5.72 -2.73
CA ALA A 76 -14.91 -6.68 -2.14
C ALA A 76 -14.56 -6.96 -0.67
N VAL A 77 -13.29 -7.26 -0.37
CA VAL A 77 -12.85 -7.51 1.02
C VAL A 77 -13.05 -6.28 1.90
N SER A 78 -12.73 -5.10 1.38
CA SER A 78 -12.92 -3.83 2.10
C SER A 78 -14.39 -3.57 2.43
N LEU A 79 -15.29 -3.89 1.50
CA LEU A 79 -16.72 -3.69 1.63
C LEU A 79 -17.31 -4.68 2.64
N VAL A 80 -16.93 -5.95 2.56
CA VAL A 80 -17.34 -6.98 3.52
C VAL A 80 -16.86 -6.62 4.92
N LEU A 81 -15.60 -6.21 5.06
CA LEU A 81 -15.04 -5.82 6.36
C LEU A 81 -15.76 -4.58 6.92
N LEU A 82 -16.02 -3.58 6.09
CA LEU A 82 -16.81 -2.41 6.50
C LEU A 82 -18.22 -2.83 6.95
N ALA A 83 -18.90 -3.69 6.20
CA ALA A 83 -20.24 -4.17 6.56
C ALA A 83 -20.22 -4.88 7.93
N VAL A 84 -19.26 -5.78 8.16
CA VAL A 84 -19.09 -6.48 9.45
C VAL A 84 -18.86 -5.50 10.59
N VAL A 85 -18.00 -4.52 10.38
CA VAL A 85 -17.60 -3.57 11.43
C VAL A 85 -18.70 -2.53 11.70
N VAL A 86 -19.50 -2.15 10.71
CA VAL A 86 -20.63 -1.22 10.88
C VAL A 86 -21.80 -1.85 11.64
N VAL A 87 -22.04 -3.15 11.49
CA VAL A 87 -23.11 -3.87 12.22
C VAL A 87 -22.99 -3.73 13.74
N ARG A 88 -21.77 -3.58 14.26
CA ARG A 88 -21.49 -3.44 15.70
C ARG A 88 -21.29 -2.00 16.16
N LEU A 89 -21.49 -1.04 15.26
CA LEU A 89 -21.26 0.37 15.56
C LEU A 89 -22.27 0.81 16.61
N PRO A 90 -21.83 1.35 17.75
CA PRO A 90 -22.75 1.84 18.77
C PRO A 90 -23.41 3.13 18.28
N LEU A 91 -24.46 2.99 17.46
CA LEU A 91 -25.29 4.08 16.97
C LEU A 91 -26.16 4.61 18.13
N ARG A 92 -25.56 5.43 19.00
CA ARG A 92 -26.26 6.01 20.16
C ARG A 92 -26.52 7.52 20.09
N SER A 93 -26.20 8.20 18.99
CA SER A 93 -26.51 9.63 18.85
C SER A 93 -27.61 9.88 17.81
N ARG A 94 -28.86 10.00 18.27
CA ARG A 94 -29.93 10.70 17.53
C ARG A 94 -29.77 12.21 17.77
N GLY A 95 -28.82 12.82 17.09
CA GLY A 95 -28.65 14.28 17.07
C GLY A 95 -29.27 14.88 15.81
N THR A 96 -30.60 14.86 15.68
CA THR A 96 -31.29 15.49 14.56
C THR A 96 -31.43 16.99 14.82
N GLY A 97 -30.52 17.81 14.27
CA GLY A 97 -30.67 19.27 14.29
C GLY A 97 -29.41 20.06 13.94
N ARG A 98 -29.57 21.27 13.39
CA ARG A 98 -28.55 22.20 12.84
C ARG A 98 -27.28 22.44 13.70
N ARG A 99 -27.28 22.04 14.98
CA ARG A 99 -26.15 22.10 15.92
C ARG A 99 -25.12 20.97 15.79
N TRP A 100 -25.36 19.94 14.96
CA TRP A 100 -24.39 18.85 14.75
C TRP A 100 -23.15 19.24 13.95
N TRP A 101 -23.23 20.30 13.15
CA TRP A 101 -22.14 20.74 12.26
C TRP A 101 -20.97 21.38 13.01
N ALA A 102 -21.24 22.13 14.08
CA ALA A 102 -20.19 22.83 14.84
C ALA A 102 -19.12 21.85 15.40
N PRO A 103 -19.46 20.78 16.15
CA PRO A 103 -18.46 19.83 16.61
C PRO A 103 -17.78 19.07 15.47
N MET A 104 -18.46 18.83 14.34
CA MET A 104 -17.84 18.24 13.16
C MET A 104 -16.80 19.17 12.54
N LEU A 105 -17.11 20.45 12.38
CA LEU A 105 -16.17 21.46 11.86
C LEU A 105 -14.96 21.60 12.78
N THR A 106 -15.14 21.56 14.10
CA THR A 106 -14.02 21.58 15.04
C THR A 106 -13.13 20.35 14.89
N ALA A 107 -13.72 19.16 14.73
CA ALA A 107 -12.96 17.92 14.50
C ALA A 107 -12.22 17.96 13.15
N VAL A 108 -12.86 18.45 12.09
CA VAL A 108 -12.24 18.63 10.76
C VAL A 108 -11.11 19.64 10.82
N ALA A 109 -11.30 20.78 11.48
CA ALA A 109 -10.26 21.80 11.64
C ALA A 109 -9.07 21.28 12.46
N ALA A 110 -9.32 20.49 13.51
CA ALA A 110 -8.27 19.84 14.28
C ALA A 110 -7.52 18.77 13.44
N GLY A 111 -8.24 18.01 12.61
CA GLY A 111 -7.67 17.00 11.72
C GLY A 111 -7.00 17.55 10.47
N ALA A 112 -7.34 18.77 10.02
CA ALA A 112 -6.82 19.37 8.79
C ALA A 112 -5.30 19.58 8.83
N TRP A 113 -4.75 19.90 10.00
CA TRP A 113 -3.29 19.96 10.19
C TRP A 113 -2.62 18.59 10.15
N LEU A 114 -3.33 17.54 10.55
CA LEU A 114 -2.83 16.17 10.43
C LEU A 114 -2.84 15.72 8.96
N PHE A 115 -3.84 16.17 8.21
CA PHE A 115 -3.95 15.91 6.78
C PHE A 115 -2.77 16.49 5.98
N THR A 116 -2.24 17.66 6.35
CA THR A 116 -1.05 18.20 5.67
C THR A 116 0.20 17.38 5.92
N VAL A 117 0.35 16.81 7.12
CA VAL A 117 1.45 15.89 7.47
C VAL A 117 1.34 14.60 6.67
N GLU A 118 0.15 13.98 6.64
CA GLU A 118 -0.12 12.76 5.88
C GLU A 118 0.03 12.97 4.37
N LEU A 119 -0.42 14.12 3.84
CA LEU A 119 -0.22 14.48 2.45
C LEU A 119 1.28 14.62 2.12
N GLY A 120 2.06 15.23 3.02
CA GLY A 120 3.51 15.30 2.88
C GLY A 120 4.15 13.92 2.82
N ALA A 121 3.81 13.03 3.76
CA ALA A 121 4.30 11.66 3.78
C ALA A 121 3.91 10.88 2.51
N PHE A 122 2.67 11.05 2.03
CA PHE A 122 2.20 10.43 0.79
C PHE A 122 2.95 10.96 -0.44
N LEU A 123 3.14 12.28 -0.54
CA LEU A 123 3.88 12.90 -1.64
C LEU A 123 5.33 12.44 -1.65
N VAL A 124 5.97 12.31 -0.48
CA VAL A 124 7.33 11.78 -0.36
C VAL A 124 7.39 10.30 -0.78
N GLY A 125 6.47 9.46 -0.26
CA GLY A 125 6.43 8.03 -0.55
C GLY A 125 5.90 7.63 -1.93
N ARG A 126 5.43 8.59 -2.74
CA ARG A 126 5.17 8.39 -4.17
C ARG A 126 6.19 9.11 -5.04
N GLY A 127 6.70 10.24 -4.56
CA GLY A 127 7.76 11.01 -5.18
C GLY A 127 9.08 10.25 -5.22
N ASP A 128 9.38 9.43 -4.21
CA ASP A 128 10.56 8.57 -4.16
C ASP A 128 10.63 7.57 -5.33
N VAL A 129 9.51 6.92 -5.69
CA VAL A 129 9.42 5.99 -6.81
C VAL A 129 9.57 6.72 -8.15
N TRP A 130 8.98 7.91 -8.27
CA TRP A 130 9.13 8.73 -9.47
C TRP A 130 10.58 9.21 -9.63
N LEU A 131 11.18 9.69 -8.55
CA LEU A 131 12.58 10.11 -8.50
C LEU A 131 13.53 8.95 -8.81
N ALA A 132 13.24 7.75 -8.29
CA ALA A 132 14.01 6.54 -8.59
C ALA A 132 13.91 6.15 -10.09
N GLY A 133 12.73 6.28 -10.69
CA GLY A 133 12.54 6.06 -12.12
C GLY A 133 13.29 7.06 -13.01
N TRP A 134 13.54 8.27 -12.50
CA TRP A 134 14.35 9.28 -13.18
C TRP A 134 15.86 9.10 -12.95
N ALA A 135 16.25 8.75 -11.73
CA ALA A 135 17.65 8.70 -11.30
C ALA A 135 18.38 7.39 -11.63
N PHE A 136 17.65 6.27 -11.75
CA PHE A 136 18.25 4.95 -11.92
C PHE A 136 17.84 4.29 -13.25
N GLY A 137 18.63 3.28 -13.67
CA GLY A 137 18.21 2.38 -14.75
C GLY A 137 16.96 1.58 -14.36
N ALA A 138 16.16 1.17 -15.35
CA ALA A 138 14.84 0.55 -15.13
C ALA A 138 14.84 -0.64 -14.15
N GLN A 139 15.90 -1.44 -14.14
CA GLN A 139 16.01 -2.60 -13.25
C GLN A 139 16.34 -2.22 -11.81
N ASP A 140 17.08 -1.14 -11.59
CA ASP A 140 17.43 -0.64 -10.26
C ASP A 140 16.27 0.16 -9.68
N ALA A 141 15.55 0.92 -10.50
CA ALA A 141 14.30 1.57 -10.12
C ALA A 141 13.23 0.56 -9.66
N LEU A 142 13.14 -0.60 -10.33
CA LEU A 142 12.24 -1.69 -9.93
C LEU A 142 12.65 -2.29 -8.58
N GLN A 143 13.95 -2.51 -8.36
CA GLN A 143 14.47 -3.03 -7.10
C GLN A 143 14.23 -2.05 -5.95
N TYR A 144 14.49 -0.76 -6.19
CA TYR A 144 14.21 0.31 -5.23
C TYR A 144 12.73 0.36 -4.86
N SER A 145 11.83 0.36 -5.86
CA SER A 145 10.39 0.40 -5.60
C SER A 145 9.92 -0.81 -4.79
N THR A 146 10.48 -2.00 -5.08
CA THR A 146 10.20 -3.22 -4.31
C THR A 146 10.70 -3.10 -2.86
N ALA A 147 11.91 -2.58 -2.67
CA ALA A 147 12.49 -2.36 -1.34
C ALA A 147 11.71 -1.31 -0.53
N SER A 148 11.28 -0.21 -1.16
CA SER A 148 10.46 0.83 -0.54
C SER A 148 9.12 0.27 -0.06
N VAL A 149 8.44 -0.55 -0.88
CA VAL A 149 7.19 -1.23 -0.47
C VAL A 149 7.41 -2.16 0.72
N LEU A 150 8.51 -2.91 0.76
CA LEU A 150 8.85 -3.78 1.88
C LEU A 150 9.15 -2.98 3.16
N ALA A 151 9.88 -1.86 3.05
CA ALA A 151 10.14 -0.97 4.17
C ALA A 151 8.85 -0.39 4.75
N MET A 152 7.88 -0.03 3.89
CA MET A 152 6.54 0.40 4.30
C MET A 152 5.75 -0.67 5.08
N GLN A 153 6.10 -1.95 4.97
CA GLN A 153 5.47 -3.00 5.79
C GLN A 153 6.01 -3.04 7.22
N VAL A 154 7.17 -2.45 7.50
CA VAL A 154 7.71 -2.36 8.86
C VAL A 154 7.01 -1.23 9.64
N THR A 155 6.76 -0.11 8.97
CA THR A 155 6.05 1.05 9.55
C THR A 155 4.58 0.76 9.89
N VAL A 156 4.01 -0.31 9.32
CA VAL A 156 2.68 -0.84 9.65
C VAL A 156 2.54 -1.19 11.14
N LEU A 157 3.54 -1.84 11.74
CA LEU A 157 3.50 -2.22 13.16
C LEU A 157 3.52 -0.99 14.07
N GLU A 158 4.29 0.02 13.69
CA GLU A 158 4.35 1.30 14.36
C GLU A 158 3.02 2.07 14.26
N GLY A 159 2.38 2.05 13.09
CA GLY A 159 1.05 2.62 12.89
C GLY A 159 -0.01 2.00 13.81
N LEU A 160 -0.02 0.68 13.98
CA LEU A 160 -0.94 -0.01 14.90
C LEU A 160 -0.75 0.43 16.36
N ALA A 161 0.51 0.51 16.82
CA ALA A 161 0.82 0.96 18.17
C ALA A 161 0.32 2.39 18.38
N ASN A 162 0.55 3.27 17.40
CA ASN A 162 0.15 4.67 17.47
C ASN A 162 -1.38 4.84 17.54
N ILE A 163 -2.14 4.08 16.73
CA ILE A 163 -3.62 4.09 16.75
C ILE A 163 -4.15 3.66 18.13
N ALA A 164 -3.55 2.66 18.77
CA ALA A 164 -3.98 2.21 20.09
C ALA A 164 -3.62 3.20 21.22
N ILE A 165 -2.46 3.85 21.12
CA ILE A 165 -1.91 4.70 22.17
C ILE A 165 -2.48 6.13 22.13
N ALA A 166 -2.72 6.69 20.95
CA ALA A 166 -3.13 8.09 20.80
C ALA A 166 -4.41 8.46 21.60
N PRO A 167 -5.51 7.66 21.58
CA PRO A 167 -6.69 7.98 22.38
C PRO A 167 -6.43 7.89 23.89
N VAL A 168 -5.56 6.97 24.32
CA VAL A 168 -5.19 6.80 25.74
C VAL A 168 -4.36 7.99 26.21
N ALA A 169 -3.34 8.36 25.43
CA ALA A 169 -2.47 9.50 25.71
C ALA A 169 -3.28 10.82 25.75
N ALA A 170 -4.22 11.01 24.82
CA ALA A 170 -5.08 12.19 24.80
C ALA A 170 -5.95 12.30 26.06
N ARG A 171 -6.55 11.20 26.53
CA ARG A 171 -7.34 11.20 27.79
C ARG A 171 -6.48 11.50 29.02
N MET A 172 -5.28 10.93 29.09
CA MET A 172 -4.35 11.18 30.19
C MET A 172 -3.84 12.63 30.19
N TRP A 173 -3.61 13.19 29.00
CA TRP A 173 -3.24 14.59 28.84
C TRP A 173 -4.37 15.52 29.30
N ALA A 174 -5.61 15.24 28.90
CA ALA A 174 -6.79 15.99 29.35
C ALA A 174 -7.01 15.91 30.86
N ALA A 175 -6.65 14.79 31.50
CA ALA A 175 -6.70 14.61 32.94
C ALA A 175 -5.54 15.29 33.70
N GLY A 176 -4.62 15.95 32.99
CA GLY A 176 -3.46 16.65 33.58
C GLY A 176 -2.27 15.75 33.92
N ASP A 177 -2.31 14.45 33.62
CA ASP A 177 -1.26 13.48 33.96
C ASP A 177 -0.11 13.48 32.94
N ARG A 178 0.56 14.63 32.81
CA ARG A 178 1.60 14.85 31.78
C ARG A 178 2.78 13.88 31.92
N ALA A 179 3.22 13.62 33.15
CA ALA A 179 4.36 12.73 33.40
C ALA A 179 4.09 11.29 32.90
N ARG A 180 2.87 10.80 33.07
CA ARG A 180 2.50 9.46 32.61
C ARG A 180 2.30 9.41 31.09
N VAL A 181 1.83 10.50 30.47
CA VAL A 181 1.81 10.63 28.99
C VAL A 181 3.23 10.54 28.44
N PHE A 182 4.18 11.31 28.98
CA PHE A 182 5.58 11.27 28.54
C PHE A 182 6.19 9.88 28.67
N ARG A 183 5.95 9.17 29.79
CA ARG A 183 6.41 7.79 29.97
C ARG A 183 5.80 6.83 28.95
N LEU A 184 4.49 6.95 28.69
CA LEU A 184 3.80 6.10 27.71
C LEU A 184 4.34 6.33 26.30
N LEU A 185 4.46 7.59 25.86
CA LEU A 185 4.99 7.93 24.55
C LEU A 185 6.46 7.52 24.40
N SER A 186 7.28 7.73 25.43
CA SER A 186 8.69 7.30 25.42
C SER A 186 8.81 5.78 25.35
N ALA A 187 8.04 5.04 26.13
CA ALA A 187 8.03 3.58 26.09
C ALA A 187 7.59 3.06 24.72
N SER A 188 6.57 3.68 24.12
CA SER A 188 6.13 3.38 22.76
C SER A 188 7.23 3.63 21.74
N ALA A 189 7.89 4.79 21.79
CA ALA A 189 8.96 5.14 20.86
C ALA A 189 10.15 4.16 20.98
N THR A 190 10.55 3.82 22.21
CA THR A 190 11.61 2.83 22.45
C THR A 190 11.24 1.46 21.91
N LEU A 191 10.01 1.00 22.13
CA LEU A 191 9.54 -0.28 21.62
C LEU A 191 9.49 -0.30 20.09
N SER A 192 8.91 0.73 19.46
CA SER A 192 8.88 0.87 18.00
C SER A 192 10.30 0.88 17.42
N THR A 193 11.22 1.63 18.04
CA THR A 193 12.63 1.67 17.62
C THR A 193 13.27 0.28 17.70
N ALA A 194 13.08 -0.43 18.82
CA ALA A 194 13.62 -1.77 19.00
C ALA A 194 13.08 -2.75 17.95
N VAL A 195 11.77 -2.75 17.71
CA VAL A 195 11.13 -3.60 16.70
C VAL A 195 11.64 -3.27 15.30
N THR A 196 11.76 -1.99 14.94
CA THR A 196 12.28 -1.56 13.64
C THR A 196 13.73 -1.98 13.44
N VAL A 197 14.59 -1.79 14.44
CA VAL A 197 15.99 -2.25 14.39
C VAL A 197 16.07 -3.76 14.20
N LEU A 198 15.26 -4.53 14.95
CA LEU A 198 15.20 -6.00 14.82
C LEU A 198 14.70 -6.43 13.44
N ALA A 199 13.67 -5.77 12.91
CA ALA A 199 13.11 -6.06 11.60
C ALA A 199 14.12 -5.77 10.48
N VAL A 200 14.84 -4.65 10.56
CA VAL A 200 15.92 -4.30 9.62
C VAL A 200 17.06 -5.30 9.71
N ALA A 201 17.49 -5.68 10.92
CA ALA A 201 18.51 -6.69 11.13
C ALA A 201 18.11 -8.06 10.55
N ALA A 202 16.86 -8.48 10.79
CA ALA A 202 16.31 -9.71 10.22
C ALA A 202 16.24 -9.64 8.69
N ALA A 203 15.79 -8.53 8.11
CA ALA A 203 15.76 -8.35 6.66
C ALA A 203 17.16 -8.41 6.04
N TRP A 204 18.16 -7.83 6.72
CA TRP A 204 19.56 -7.87 6.28
C TRP A 204 20.13 -9.30 6.32
N LEU A 205 19.84 -10.07 7.38
CA LEU A 205 20.32 -11.45 7.54
C LEU A 205 19.59 -12.47 6.65
N LEU A 206 18.27 -12.32 6.49
CA LEU A 206 17.41 -13.28 5.80
C LEU A 206 17.20 -12.94 4.32
N GLY A 207 17.31 -11.67 3.93
CA GLY A 207 17.08 -11.20 2.56
C GLY A 207 17.90 -11.96 1.51
N PRO A 208 19.23 -12.13 1.67
CA PRO A 208 20.04 -12.92 0.74
C PRO A 208 19.58 -14.38 0.62
N GLN A 209 19.12 -14.97 1.73
CA GLN A 209 18.67 -16.36 1.78
C GLN A 209 17.31 -16.55 1.11
N ALA A 210 16.38 -15.62 1.34
CA ALA A 210 15.05 -15.63 0.71
C ALA A 210 15.12 -15.41 -0.82
N LEU A 211 16.11 -14.67 -1.31
CA LEU A 211 16.31 -14.39 -2.74
C LEU A 211 17.12 -15.46 -3.48
N ALA A 212 17.87 -16.31 -2.76
CA ALA A 212 18.69 -17.36 -3.37
C ALA A 212 17.89 -18.38 -4.22
N PRO A 213 16.71 -18.87 -3.79
CA PRO A 213 15.87 -19.76 -4.60
C PRO A 213 15.35 -19.09 -5.88
N LEU A 214 15.02 -17.80 -5.82
CA LEU A 214 14.54 -17.01 -6.96
C LEU A 214 15.65 -16.79 -8.00
N ARG A 215 16.88 -16.45 -7.56
CA ARG A 215 18.05 -16.35 -8.45
C ARG A 215 18.36 -17.69 -9.15
N ARG A 216 18.20 -18.82 -8.45
CA ARG A 216 18.40 -20.16 -9.04
C ARG A 216 17.36 -20.50 -10.11
N ARG A 217 16.08 -20.14 -9.90
CA ARG A 217 15.03 -20.31 -10.93
C ARG A 217 15.24 -19.39 -12.13
N ALA A 218 15.65 -18.14 -11.91
CA ALA A 218 15.95 -17.19 -12.98
C ALA A 218 17.12 -17.65 -13.86
N ARG A 219 18.19 -18.20 -13.27
CA ARG A 219 19.32 -18.77 -14.03
C ARG A 219 18.97 -20.04 -14.83
N ARG A 220 17.95 -20.79 -14.41
CA ARG A 220 17.50 -22.01 -15.12
C ARG A 220 16.60 -21.72 -16.32
N ARG A 221 15.95 -20.55 -16.36
CA ARG A 221 15.26 -20.09 -17.58
C ARG A 221 16.34 -19.65 -18.58
N ARG A 222 16.44 -20.32 -19.73
CA ARG A 222 17.38 -19.96 -20.81
C ARG A 222 17.27 -18.45 -21.08
N PRO A 223 18.39 -17.72 -21.21
CA PRO A 223 18.34 -16.32 -21.61
C PRO A 223 17.59 -16.23 -22.93
N LEU A 224 16.57 -15.38 -22.99
CA LEU A 224 15.95 -15.00 -24.26
C LEU A 224 17.08 -14.50 -25.18
N PRO A 225 17.08 -14.90 -26.47
CA PRO A 225 18.09 -14.42 -27.41
C PRO A 225 18.12 -12.89 -27.39
N ARG A 226 19.31 -12.31 -27.25
CA ARG A 226 19.61 -10.88 -27.03
C ARG A 226 19.20 -9.94 -28.19
N GLY A 227 18.18 -10.28 -28.99
CA GLY A 227 17.94 -9.67 -30.30
C GLY A 227 16.70 -8.81 -30.48
N CYS A 228 15.82 -8.65 -29.50
CA CYS A 228 14.56 -7.92 -29.71
C CYS A 228 14.22 -7.00 -28.52
N TRP A 229 14.90 -5.87 -28.42
CA TRP A 229 14.38 -4.71 -27.69
C TRP A 229 14.14 -3.59 -28.70
N PRO A 230 12.93 -3.02 -28.80
CA PRO A 230 12.76 -1.79 -29.55
C PRO A 230 13.54 -0.67 -28.84
N PRO A 231 14.20 0.23 -29.58
CA PRO A 231 14.86 1.38 -28.97
C PRO A 231 13.83 2.23 -28.21
N ALA A 232 14.23 2.67 -27.01
CA ALA A 232 13.44 3.57 -26.17
C ALA A 232 13.12 4.86 -26.96
N GLY A 233 11.85 5.06 -27.29
CA GLY A 233 11.39 6.29 -27.96
C GLY A 233 10.23 6.13 -28.92
N TRP A 234 9.84 4.90 -29.30
CA TRP A 234 8.77 4.71 -30.29
C TRP A 234 7.48 4.22 -29.64
N ALA A 235 6.43 5.03 -29.83
CA ALA A 235 5.10 4.82 -29.33
C ALA A 235 4.55 3.44 -29.72
N TRP A 236 3.92 2.78 -28.76
CA TRP A 236 3.13 1.57 -28.93
C TRP A 236 1.96 1.80 -29.90
N ARG A 237 2.20 1.68 -31.21
CA ARG A 237 1.15 1.48 -32.20
C ARG A 237 1.43 0.18 -32.95
N SER A 238 0.40 -0.67 -32.98
CA SER A 238 0.29 -1.95 -33.71
C SER A 238 1.29 -3.05 -33.33
N ALA A 239 0.77 -4.07 -32.64
CA ALA A 239 1.39 -5.38 -32.51
C ALA A 239 1.49 -6.06 -33.89
N ALA A 240 2.66 -6.01 -34.50
CA ALA A 240 3.11 -7.00 -35.48
C ALA A 240 4.18 -7.87 -34.79
N PRO A 241 4.25 -9.19 -35.09
CA PRO A 241 5.21 -10.08 -34.44
C PRO A 241 6.64 -9.60 -34.75
N ALA A 242 7.38 -9.24 -33.71
CA ALA A 242 8.77 -8.80 -33.81
C ALA A 242 9.61 -9.93 -34.44
N ARG A 243 9.94 -9.78 -35.72
CA ARG A 243 10.95 -10.61 -36.37
C ARG A 243 12.32 -10.18 -35.87
N CYS A 244 13.11 -11.14 -35.39
CA CYS A 244 14.49 -10.94 -34.97
C CYS A 244 15.31 -10.38 -36.15
N CYS A 245 15.72 -9.12 -36.07
CA CYS A 245 16.66 -8.51 -37.01
C CYS A 245 18.02 -8.37 -36.30
N SER A 246 19.09 -8.86 -36.92
CA SER A 246 20.44 -8.51 -36.48
C SER A 246 20.87 -7.21 -37.16
N TRP A 247 21.53 -6.33 -36.39
CA TRP A 247 22.02 -5.05 -36.89
C TRP A 247 23.43 -5.26 -37.44
N SER A 248 23.66 -4.97 -38.72
CA SER A 248 24.98 -5.10 -39.34
C SER A 248 25.69 -3.75 -39.34
N PRO A 249 26.88 -3.63 -38.69
CA PRO A 249 27.65 -2.40 -38.72
C PRO A 249 28.20 -2.07 -40.13
N ALA A 250 28.22 -3.04 -41.04
CA ALA A 250 28.68 -2.84 -42.42
C ALA A 250 27.65 -2.14 -43.32
N THR A 251 26.36 -2.17 -42.98
CA THR A 251 25.29 -1.61 -43.82
C THR A 251 24.41 -0.56 -43.13
N GLY A 252 24.66 -0.27 -41.84
CA GLY A 252 23.91 0.75 -41.10
C GLY A 252 22.40 0.49 -41.01
N GLY A 253 21.96 -0.77 -41.07
CA GLY A 253 20.54 -1.12 -41.12
C GLY A 253 20.22 -2.57 -40.75
N PRO A 254 18.96 -2.87 -40.36
CA PRO A 254 18.53 -4.20 -39.93
C PRO A 254 18.48 -5.19 -41.09
N ARG A 255 19.06 -6.40 -40.91
CA ARG A 255 18.88 -7.54 -41.83
C ARG A 255 17.92 -8.57 -41.21
N PRO A 256 16.97 -9.12 -42.00
CA PRO A 256 16.21 -10.29 -41.59
C PRO A 256 17.15 -11.50 -41.49
N LEU A 257 17.01 -12.31 -40.42
CA LEU A 257 17.72 -13.58 -40.31
C LEU A 257 17.26 -14.51 -41.45
N GLY A 258 18.20 -14.87 -42.31
CA GLY A 258 18.00 -15.90 -43.34
C GLY A 258 17.63 -17.23 -42.69
N ARG A 259 16.73 -17.96 -43.36
CA ARG A 259 16.17 -19.25 -42.91
C ARG A 259 17.23 -20.31 -42.71
#